data_AF-A0A7Y9SK13-F1
#
_entry.id   AF-A0A7Y9SK13-F1
#
_cell.length_a   1.000
_cell.length_b   1.000
_cell.length_c   1.000
_cell.angle_alpha   90.00
_cell.angle_beta   90.00
_cell.angle_gamma   90.00
#
_symmetry.space_group_name_H-M   'P 1'
#
loop_
_entity.id
_entity.type
_entity.pdbx_description
1 polymer ?
#
loop_
_entity_poly.entity_id
_entity_poly.type
_entity_poly.pdbx_seq_one_letter_code
_entity_poly.pdbx_strand_id
1 'polypeptide(L)'
;MATRTEPGNNRRAQTHDSHHDHHHKHDHSRPKVTRRRIIWLIVGVVGIGALLAVRPILSGGSVTLPNQAQDLLTLAISVVVESLPFVILGIALSIVVQAWLPNDLLQRYLPKNPVLRRFFISLFGIALPVCECGNVPLARGLITQGFTVSESMTFLIAAPIINPVTIITTHAAFGFDDGILVARILGGLAIANIVGWLFSLHRKPHELLTPAFAAQCERGEEEHGTRWGKSIDIFVRETSVIMPALFIGALVAGAVQVAVPRDVLVSLGSNPLWSVLAMMVLAFVIAVCSSVDAFFILPFASTFLPGSIVTFLVFGPIIDIKMLAIMRTTFTTKTLLQLTVIVGLLSALLGLVVNVLA
;
A
#
# COMPACT_ATOMS: atom_id res chain seq x y z
N MET A 1 -10.81 47.87 69.62
CA MET A 1 -11.87 47.05 68.98
C MET A 1 -11.47 45.59 69.17
N ALA A 2 -11.98 44.90 70.19
CA ALA A 2 -13.34 44.36 70.34
C ALA A 2 -13.46 42.94 69.74
N THR A 3 -13.46 41.92 70.62
CA THR A 3 -14.36 40.72 70.68
C THR A 3 -14.46 39.80 69.44
N ARG A 4 -14.70 38.47 69.47
CA ARG A 4 -14.97 37.37 70.44
C ARG A 4 -14.95 36.06 69.59
N THR A 5 -14.93 34.79 70.05
CA THR A 5 -14.99 34.14 71.38
C THR A 5 -14.04 32.90 71.38
N GLU A 6 -14.26 31.90 72.25
CA GLU A 6 -13.44 30.67 72.39
C GLU A 6 -14.27 29.37 72.11
N PRO A 7 -13.97 28.12 72.57
CA PRO A 7 -13.82 26.96 71.68
C PRO A 7 -14.90 25.87 71.83
N GLY A 8 -14.79 24.75 71.08
CA GLY A 8 -15.79 23.66 71.11
C GLY A 8 -15.25 22.26 70.77
N ASN A 9 -14.92 21.48 71.81
CA ASN A 9 -14.63 20.04 71.75
C ASN A 9 -15.92 19.21 71.82
N ASN A 10 -16.14 18.23 70.91
CA ASN A 10 -16.51 16.86 71.34
C ASN A 10 -16.44 15.76 70.26
N ARG A 11 -16.25 14.53 70.72
CA ARG A 11 -16.36 13.26 69.96
C ARG A 11 -17.83 12.82 69.80
N ARG A 12 -18.16 12.04 68.77
CA ARG A 12 -19.08 10.87 68.87
C ARG A 12 -19.10 9.97 67.62
N ALA A 13 -19.23 8.66 67.88
CA ALA A 13 -19.73 7.53 67.06
C ALA A 13 -19.39 7.47 65.55
N GLN A 14 -18.75 6.44 65.00
CA GLN A 14 -19.08 5.00 64.98
C GLN A 14 -20.50 4.62 64.50
N THR A 15 -20.62 4.39 63.19
CA THR A 15 -21.47 3.37 62.54
C THR A 15 -20.71 2.99 61.26
N HIS A 16 -20.07 1.82 61.13
CA HIS A 16 -20.64 0.49 60.83
C HIS A 16 -21.43 0.42 59.50
N ASP A 17 -21.07 -0.60 58.71
CA ASP A 17 -21.71 -1.11 57.48
C ASP A 17 -21.71 -0.18 56.24
N SER A 18 -21.57 -0.68 55.00
CA SER A 18 -21.57 -2.08 54.52
C SER A 18 -20.68 -2.29 53.28
N HIS A 19 -20.37 -3.56 52.98
CA HIS A 19 -19.79 -3.97 51.71
C HIS A 19 -20.61 -3.49 50.50
N HIS A 20 -19.94 -2.82 49.56
CA HIS A 20 -20.37 -2.80 48.16
C HIS A 20 -19.23 -3.34 47.29
N ASP A 21 -19.18 -4.67 47.24
CA ASP A 21 -18.52 -5.40 46.18
C ASP A 21 -19.15 -5.00 44.84
N HIS A 22 -18.45 -4.13 44.11
CA HIS A 22 -18.74 -3.90 42.70
C HIS A 22 -18.35 -5.13 41.88
N HIS A 23 -19.20 -6.15 41.95
CA HIS A 23 -19.26 -7.25 40.99
C HIS A 23 -19.62 -6.68 39.61
N HIS A 24 -18.62 -6.11 38.93
CA HIS A 24 -18.66 -5.97 37.48
C HIS A 24 -18.75 -7.38 36.90
N LYS A 25 -19.98 -7.79 36.55
CA LYS A 25 -20.22 -8.97 35.75
C LYS A 25 -19.44 -8.81 34.45
N HIS A 26 -18.35 -9.56 34.31
CA HIS A 26 -17.72 -9.79 33.03
C HIS A 26 -18.74 -10.51 32.14
N ASP A 27 -19.45 -9.74 31.31
CA ASP A 27 -20.19 -10.29 30.19
C ASP A 27 -19.18 -10.92 29.24
N HIS A 28 -19.07 -12.25 29.27
CA HIS A 28 -18.33 -13.02 28.27
C HIS A 28 -19.13 -13.06 26.95
N SER A 29 -19.43 -11.88 26.39
CA SER A 29 -19.94 -11.74 25.05
C SER A 29 -18.87 -12.16 24.06
N ARG A 30 -18.91 -13.46 23.70
CA ARG A 30 -18.14 -14.04 22.58
C ARG A 30 -18.17 -13.07 21.39
N PRO A 31 -17.04 -12.83 20.70
CA PRO A 31 -16.97 -11.85 19.63
C PRO A 31 -18.01 -12.20 18.55
N LYS A 32 -19.09 -11.42 18.50
CA LYS A 32 -20.20 -11.63 17.56
C LYS A 32 -19.69 -11.27 16.17
N VAL A 33 -19.17 -12.28 15.45
CA VAL A 33 -18.75 -12.15 14.05
C VAL A 33 -19.90 -11.52 13.28
N THR A 34 -19.73 -10.24 12.91
CA THR A 34 -20.83 -9.44 12.41
C THR A 34 -21.34 -10.06 11.12
N ARG A 35 -22.67 -10.21 10.95
CA ARG A 35 -23.30 -10.84 9.77
C ARG A 35 -22.73 -10.32 8.44
N ARG A 36 -22.37 -9.03 8.39
CA ARG A 36 -21.71 -8.34 7.28
C ARG A 36 -20.33 -8.94 6.91
N ARG A 37 -19.53 -9.37 7.89
CA ARG A 37 -18.18 -9.96 7.73
C ARG A 37 -18.25 -11.36 7.11
N ILE A 38 -19.26 -12.16 7.49
CA ILE A 38 -19.54 -13.46 6.88
C ILE A 38 -20.01 -13.30 5.42
N ILE A 39 -20.89 -12.32 5.15
CA ILE A 39 -21.33 -12.02 3.78
C ILE A 39 -20.14 -11.67 2.88
N TRP A 40 -19.20 -10.84 3.33
CA TRP A 40 -18.01 -10.50 2.55
C TRP A 40 -17.03 -11.67 2.36
N LEU A 41 -16.87 -12.56 3.35
CA LEU A 41 -16.08 -13.79 3.17
C LEU A 41 -16.72 -14.74 2.15
N ILE A 42 -18.06 -14.91 2.20
CA ILE A 42 -18.80 -15.70 1.21
C ILE A 42 -18.66 -15.04 -0.17
N VAL A 43 -18.80 -13.72 -0.29
CA VAL A 43 -18.59 -12.98 -1.56
C VAL A 43 -17.15 -13.15 -2.08
N GLY A 44 -16.13 -13.19 -1.21
CA GLY A 44 -14.75 -13.47 -1.61
C GLY A 44 -14.56 -14.89 -2.14
N VAL A 45 -15.07 -15.90 -1.43
CA VAL A 45 -14.96 -17.32 -1.84
C VAL A 45 -15.80 -17.61 -3.08
N VAL A 46 -17.02 -17.07 -3.16
CA VAL A 46 -17.89 -17.15 -4.34
C VAL A 46 -17.29 -16.36 -5.51
N GLY A 47 -16.63 -15.23 -5.27
CA GLY A 47 -15.91 -14.47 -6.29
C GLY A 47 -14.75 -15.26 -6.89
N ILE A 48 -13.94 -15.93 -6.06
CA ILE A 48 -12.87 -16.84 -6.51
C ILE A 48 -13.46 -18.06 -7.24
N GLY A 49 -14.53 -18.66 -6.71
CA GLY A 49 -15.24 -19.77 -7.35
C GLY A 49 -15.84 -19.40 -8.72
N ALA A 50 -16.42 -18.21 -8.84
CA ALA A 50 -16.90 -17.66 -10.09
C ALA A 50 -15.76 -17.38 -11.07
N LEU A 51 -14.63 -16.83 -10.61
CA LEU A 51 -13.43 -16.62 -11.43
C LEU A 51 -12.91 -17.92 -12.04
N LEU A 52 -12.91 -19.00 -11.25
CA LEU A 52 -12.51 -20.34 -11.70
C LEU A 52 -13.56 -20.99 -12.61
N ALA A 53 -14.84 -20.72 -12.40
CA ALA A 53 -15.95 -21.20 -13.24
C ALA A 53 -16.07 -20.42 -14.58
N VAL A 54 -15.57 -19.19 -14.67
CA VAL A 54 -15.54 -18.41 -15.92
C VAL A 54 -14.63 -19.06 -16.98
N ARG A 55 -13.54 -19.75 -16.58
CA ARG A 55 -12.67 -20.48 -17.53
C ARG A 55 -13.42 -21.55 -18.36
N PRO A 56 -14.09 -22.55 -17.77
CA PRO A 56 -14.84 -23.55 -18.54
C PRO A 56 -16.06 -22.97 -19.27
N ILE A 57 -16.67 -21.89 -18.76
CA ILE A 57 -17.81 -21.23 -19.42
C ILE A 57 -17.37 -20.50 -20.70
N LEU A 58 -16.22 -19.80 -20.68
CA LEU A 58 -15.66 -19.15 -21.87
C LEU A 58 -15.06 -20.16 -22.88
N SER A 59 -14.58 -21.32 -22.43
CA SER A 59 -14.06 -22.36 -23.33
C SER A 59 -15.15 -23.28 -23.91
N GLY A 60 -16.38 -23.26 -23.38
CA GLY A 60 -17.44 -24.22 -23.72
C GLY A 60 -18.79 -23.64 -24.11
N GLY A 61 -18.98 -22.31 -24.02
CA GLY A 61 -20.28 -21.66 -24.26
C GLY A 61 -20.22 -20.57 -25.32
N SER A 62 -21.16 -20.59 -26.27
CA SER A 62 -21.31 -19.61 -27.36
C SER A 62 -21.88 -18.26 -26.88
N VAL A 63 -21.21 -17.61 -25.92
CA VAL A 63 -21.57 -16.28 -25.41
C VAL A 63 -20.69 -15.22 -26.07
N THR A 64 -21.13 -14.76 -27.25
CA THR A 64 -20.51 -13.65 -27.98
C THR A 64 -20.84 -12.32 -27.28
N LEU A 65 -20.12 -12.04 -26.19
CA LEU A 65 -19.96 -10.69 -25.67
C LEU A 65 -19.29 -9.81 -26.76
N PRO A 66 -19.59 -8.50 -26.84
CA PRO A 66 -18.85 -7.58 -27.70
C PRO A 66 -17.36 -7.61 -27.34
N ASN A 67 -16.47 -7.58 -28.33
CA ASN A 67 -15.01 -7.73 -28.14
C ASN A 67 -14.46 -6.86 -26.99
N GLN A 68 -14.85 -5.58 -26.96
CA GLN A 68 -14.48 -4.61 -25.91
C GLN A 68 -14.83 -5.06 -24.47
N ALA A 69 -15.94 -5.78 -24.30
CA ALA A 69 -16.36 -6.32 -23.00
C ALA A 69 -15.59 -7.60 -22.63
N GLN A 70 -15.20 -8.40 -23.63
CA GLN A 70 -14.30 -9.55 -23.45
C GLN A 70 -12.90 -9.07 -23.07
N ASP A 71 -12.37 -8.06 -23.74
CA ASP A 71 -11.06 -7.45 -23.47
C ASP A 71 -11.04 -6.86 -22.05
N LEU A 72 -12.04 -6.04 -21.70
CA LEU A 72 -12.22 -5.48 -20.36
C LEU A 72 -12.19 -6.57 -19.28
N LEU A 73 -13.02 -7.61 -19.44
CA LEU A 73 -13.12 -8.68 -18.45
C LEU A 73 -11.83 -9.50 -18.36
N THR A 74 -11.18 -9.76 -19.49
CA THR A 74 -9.91 -10.51 -19.56
C THR A 74 -8.78 -9.75 -18.86
N LEU A 75 -8.63 -8.45 -19.15
CA LEU A 75 -7.63 -7.59 -18.51
C LEU A 75 -7.88 -7.44 -17.01
N ALA A 76 -9.13 -7.17 -16.59
CA ALA A 76 -9.48 -7.05 -15.18
C ALA A 76 -9.26 -8.37 -14.41
N ILE A 77 -9.65 -9.52 -14.98
CA ILE A 77 -9.37 -10.83 -14.38
C ILE A 77 -7.87 -11.09 -14.31
N SER A 78 -7.10 -10.77 -15.35
CA SER A 78 -5.63 -10.95 -15.35
C SER A 78 -4.97 -10.19 -14.20
N VAL A 79 -5.27 -8.89 -14.05
CA VAL A 79 -4.74 -8.04 -12.98
C VAL A 79 -5.11 -8.57 -11.59
N VAL A 80 -6.36 -9.06 -11.41
CA VAL A 80 -6.79 -9.69 -10.15
C VAL A 80 -6.03 -10.98 -9.88
N VAL A 81 -5.97 -11.91 -10.83
CA VAL A 81 -5.31 -13.23 -10.68
C VAL A 81 -3.82 -13.05 -10.36
N GLU A 82 -3.16 -12.10 -11.00
CA GLU A 82 -1.76 -11.76 -10.75
C GLU A 82 -1.55 -11.12 -9.37
N SER A 83 -2.41 -10.18 -8.97
CA SER A 83 -2.25 -9.43 -7.71
C SER A 83 -2.62 -10.23 -6.46
N LEU A 84 -3.60 -11.12 -6.55
CA LEU A 84 -4.14 -11.92 -5.43
C LEU A 84 -3.06 -12.65 -4.60
N PRO A 85 -2.14 -13.46 -5.16
CA PRO A 85 -1.14 -14.16 -4.37
C PRO A 85 -0.22 -13.20 -3.58
N PHE A 86 0.16 -12.07 -4.18
CA PHE A 86 1.02 -11.08 -3.51
C PHE A 86 0.28 -10.26 -2.44
N VAL A 87 -1.01 -9.96 -2.64
CA VAL A 87 -1.85 -9.33 -1.60
C VAL A 87 -1.99 -10.26 -0.41
N ILE A 88 -2.24 -11.56 -0.64
CA ILE A 88 -2.34 -12.57 0.43
C ILE A 88 -0.99 -12.70 1.17
N LEU A 89 0.13 -12.73 0.44
CA LEU A 89 1.47 -12.75 1.03
C LEU A 89 1.76 -11.49 1.87
N GLY A 90 1.39 -10.30 1.36
CA GLY A 90 1.52 -9.04 2.08
C GLY A 90 0.69 -8.98 3.37
N ILE A 91 -0.53 -9.54 3.34
CA ILE A 91 -1.37 -9.69 4.55
C ILE A 91 -0.73 -10.69 5.53
N ALA A 92 -0.21 -11.83 5.05
CA ALA A 92 0.47 -12.81 5.89
C ALA A 92 1.71 -12.22 6.58
N LEU A 93 2.55 -11.49 5.86
CA LEU A 93 3.70 -10.79 6.42
C LEU A 93 3.28 -9.68 7.40
N SER A 94 2.21 -8.94 7.08
CA SER A 94 1.63 -7.96 8.00
C SER A 94 1.13 -8.58 9.31
N ILE A 95 0.57 -9.80 9.27
CA ILE A 95 0.18 -10.57 10.47
C ILE A 95 1.42 -11.00 11.28
N VAL A 96 2.46 -11.50 10.61
CA VAL A 96 3.73 -11.85 11.28
C VAL A 96 4.30 -10.61 12.01
N VAL A 97 4.35 -9.47 11.32
CA VAL A 97 4.80 -8.19 11.88
C VAL A 97 3.91 -7.73 13.05
N GLN A 98 2.58 -7.83 12.97
CA GLN A 98 1.67 -7.27 13.99
C GLN A 98 1.32 -8.19 15.18
N ALA A 99 1.53 -9.51 15.05
CA ALA A 99 1.12 -10.50 16.06
C ALA A 99 2.24 -11.44 16.54
N TRP A 100 3.37 -11.51 15.83
CA TRP A 100 4.48 -12.43 16.15
C TRP A 100 5.81 -11.71 16.40
N LEU A 101 6.00 -10.52 15.85
CA LEU A 101 7.22 -9.72 16.00
C LEU A 101 7.10 -8.79 17.22
N PRO A 102 8.12 -8.68 18.08
CA PRO A 102 8.11 -7.71 19.18
C PRO A 102 8.37 -6.29 18.65
N ASN A 103 7.57 -5.30 19.07
CA ASN A 103 7.74 -3.88 18.75
C ASN A 103 9.21 -3.43 18.95
N ASP A 104 9.82 -3.83 20.08
CA ASP A 104 11.17 -3.43 20.46
C ASP A 104 12.26 -4.00 19.53
N LEU A 105 12.01 -5.14 18.87
CA LEU A 105 13.03 -5.82 18.07
C LEU A 105 13.35 -5.00 16.82
N LEU A 106 12.32 -4.58 16.07
CA LEU A 106 12.52 -3.74 14.88
C LEU A 106 13.08 -2.36 15.23
N GLN A 107 12.60 -1.75 16.31
CA GLN A 107 13.06 -0.43 16.73
C GLN A 107 14.50 -0.44 17.26
N ARG A 108 14.99 -1.55 17.83
CA ARG A 108 16.35 -1.70 18.34
C ARG A 108 17.41 -1.88 17.24
N TYR A 109 17.08 -2.51 16.12
CA TYR A 109 18.00 -2.66 14.98
C TYR A 109 18.06 -1.41 14.09
N LEU A 110 17.09 -0.49 14.21
CA LEU A 110 17.05 0.72 13.42
C LEU A 110 17.88 1.87 14.03
N PRO A 111 18.56 2.67 13.21
CA PRO A 111 19.36 3.79 13.69
C PRO A 111 18.47 4.92 14.25
N LYS A 112 18.97 5.63 15.27
CA LYS A 112 18.23 6.72 15.94
C LYS A 112 18.07 7.99 15.11
N ASN A 113 18.93 8.22 14.12
CA ASN A 113 18.83 9.38 13.23
C ASN A 113 17.67 9.16 12.22
N PRO A 114 16.67 10.06 12.14
CA PRO A 114 15.48 9.85 11.31
C PRO A 114 15.76 9.77 9.81
N VAL A 115 16.82 10.44 9.30
CA VAL A 115 17.22 10.35 7.89
C VAL A 115 17.80 8.97 7.60
N LEU A 116 18.73 8.53 8.44
CA LEU A 116 19.34 7.21 8.32
C LEU A 116 18.30 6.09 8.53
N ARG A 117 17.33 6.31 9.43
CA ARG A 117 16.24 5.37 9.70
C ARG A 117 15.38 5.13 8.46
N ARG A 118 15.00 6.19 7.74
CA ARG A 118 14.29 6.09 6.45
C ARG A 118 15.11 5.37 5.40
N PHE A 119 16.42 5.64 5.31
CA PHE A 119 17.29 4.94 4.38
C PHE A 119 17.30 3.42 4.65
N PHE A 120 17.59 2.98 5.88
CA PHE A 120 17.56 1.54 6.21
C PHE A 120 16.17 0.90 6.04
N ILE A 121 15.09 1.63 6.34
CA ILE A 121 13.71 1.17 6.12
C ILE A 121 13.40 1.05 4.62
N SER A 122 13.91 1.97 3.80
CA SER A 122 13.76 1.89 2.35
C SER A 122 14.43 0.62 1.80
N LEU A 123 15.65 0.29 2.28
CA LEU A 123 16.37 -0.94 1.94
C LEU A 123 15.68 -2.24 2.39
N PHE A 124 14.75 -2.19 3.35
CA PHE A 124 14.05 -3.39 3.85
C PHE A 124 13.22 -4.09 2.75
N GLY A 125 12.85 -3.37 1.68
CA GLY A 125 12.22 -3.94 0.49
C GLY A 125 13.04 -5.06 -0.19
N ILE A 126 14.38 -5.04 -0.09
CA ILE A 126 15.26 -6.07 -0.67
C ILE A 126 14.98 -7.44 -0.04
N ALA A 127 14.64 -7.47 1.25
CA ALA A 127 14.42 -8.70 2.02
C ALA A 127 13.02 -9.31 1.81
N LEU A 128 12.16 -8.68 1.00
CA LEU A 128 10.73 -8.99 0.94
C LEU A 128 10.30 -9.32 -0.50
N PRO A 129 9.97 -10.59 -0.81
CA PRO A 129 9.51 -11.01 -2.14
C PRO A 129 8.03 -10.66 -2.36
N VAL A 130 7.69 -9.37 -2.24
CA VAL A 130 6.31 -8.86 -2.23
C VAL A 130 6.13 -7.83 -3.35
N CYS A 131 5.13 -8.06 -4.20
CA CYS A 131 4.70 -7.13 -5.26
C CYS A 131 4.06 -5.87 -4.64
N GLU A 132 3.98 -4.75 -5.38
CA GLU A 132 3.53 -3.46 -4.83
C GLU A 132 2.18 -3.52 -4.10
N CYS A 133 1.22 -4.31 -4.60
CA CYS A 133 -0.09 -4.52 -3.98
C CYS A 133 -0.01 -5.10 -2.54
N GLY A 134 0.98 -5.95 -2.27
CA GLY A 134 1.21 -6.55 -0.95
C GLY A 134 2.00 -5.65 0.01
N ASN A 135 2.67 -4.61 -0.50
CA ASN A 135 3.41 -3.66 0.33
C ASN A 135 2.48 -2.71 1.10
N VAL A 136 1.24 -2.47 0.64
CA VAL A 136 0.26 -1.66 1.39
C VAL A 136 -0.18 -2.30 2.72
N PRO A 137 -0.69 -3.57 2.78
CA PRO A 137 -1.00 -4.20 4.07
C PRO A 137 0.21 -4.32 4.99
N LEU A 138 1.40 -4.54 4.44
CA LEU A 138 2.63 -4.57 5.23
C LEU A 138 3.00 -3.19 5.79
N ALA A 139 2.91 -2.13 4.99
CA ALA A 139 3.11 -0.74 5.45
C ALA A 139 2.10 -0.34 6.54
N ARG A 140 0.83 -0.78 6.43
CA ARG A 140 -0.17 -0.62 7.52
C ARG A 140 0.28 -1.33 8.80
N GLY A 141 0.82 -2.54 8.67
CA GLY A 141 1.38 -3.31 9.79
C GLY A 141 2.60 -2.64 10.44
N LEU A 142 3.46 -1.99 9.66
CA LEU A 142 4.56 -1.18 10.20
C LEU A 142 4.02 0.03 11.00
N ILE A 143 3.00 0.73 10.48
CA ILE A 143 2.38 1.86 11.22
C ILE A 143 1.79 1.39 12.55
N THR A 144 1.07 0.27 12.60
CA THR A 144 0.52 -0.28 13.85
C THR A 144 1.59 -0.90 14.78
N GLN A 145 2.84 -1.02 14.33
CA GLN A 145 4.02 -1.36 15.15
C GLN A 145 4.82 -0.11 15.61
N GLY A 146 4.27 1.09 15.40
CA GLY A 146 4.88 2.35 15.84
C GLY A 146 5.86 2.99 14.87
N PHE A 147 5.92 2.52 13.61
CA PHE A 147 6.65 3.25 12.56
C PHE A 147 5.92 4.53 12.20
N THR A 148 6.67 5.61 11.92
CA THR A 148 6.03 6.85 11.50
C THR A 148 5.42 6.69 10.11
N VAL A 149 4.34 7.43 9.84
CA VAL A 149 3.71 7.47 8.51
C VAL A 149 4.74 7.76 7.40
N SER A 150 5.70 8.65 7.68
CA SER A 150 6.78 9.00 6.74
C SER A 150 7.69 7.81 6.39
N GLU A 151 7.97 6.92 7.33
CA GLU A 151 8.83 5.75 7.16
C GLU A 151 8.10 4.63 6.42
N SER A 152 6.85 4.38 6.78
CA SER A 152 6.01 3.41 6.06
C SER A 152 5.71 3.85 4.63
N MET A 153 5.60 5.17 4.36
CA MET A 153 5.58 5.70 3.00
C MET A 153 6.92 5.52 2.28
N THR A 154 8.05 5.76 2.96
CA THR A 154 9.39 5.52 2.38
C THR A 154 9.54 4.05 1.96
N PHE A 155 9.17 3.11 2.84
CA PHE A 155 9.15 1.68 2.55
C PHE A 155 8.24 1.35 1.36
N LEU A 156 6.99 1.82 1.39
CA LEU A 156 5.98 1.52 0.38
C LEU A 156 6.41 1.93 -1.04
N ILE A 157 7.15 3.05 -1.16
CA ILE A 157 7.67 3.58 -2.42
C ILE A 157 8.94 2.82 -2.85
N ALA A 158 9.86 2.55 -1.93
CA ALA A 158 11.13 1.91 -2.25
C ALA A 158 10.99 0.41 -2.56
N ALA A 159 10.10 -0.29 -1.85
CA ALA A 159 9.98 -1.74 -1.88
C ALA A 159 9.82 -2.36 -3.28
N PRO A 160 8.92 -1.89 -4.17
CA PRO A 160 8.82 -2.46 -5.51
C PRO A 160 10.02 -2.14 -6.41
N ILE A 161 10.72 -1.02 -6.18
CA ILE A 161 11.89 -0.62 -6.98
C ILE A 161 13.10 -1.52 -6.71
N ILE A 162 13.33 -1.86 -5.44
CA ILE A 162 14.49 -2.64 -4.99
C ILE A 162 14.17 -4.12 -4.77
N ASN A 163 12.97 -4.55 -5.14
CA ASN A 163 12.57 -5.96 -5.08
C ASN A 163 13.53 -6.80 -5.94
N PRO A 164 14.12 -7.89 -5.41
CA PRO A 164 15.05 -8.73 -6.17
C PRO A 164 14.49 -9.23 -7.51
N VAL A 165 13.18 -9.52 -7.59
CA VAL A 165 12.51 -9.92 -8.84
C VAL A 165 12.58 -8.78 -9.85
N THR A 166 12.21 -7.57 -9.45
CA THR A 166 12.23 -6.36 -10.29
C THR A 166 13.64 -5.99 -10.76
N ILE A 167 14.64 -6.16 -9.90
CA ILE A 167 16.06 -5.96 -10.27
C ILE A 167 16.46 -6.98 -11.35
N ILE A 168 16.15 -8.26 -11.14
CA ILE A 168 16.47 -9.35 -12.09
C ILE A 168 15.75 -9.15 -13.43
N THR A 169 14.46 -8.81 -13.45
CA THR A 169 13.71 -8.64 -14.70
C THR A 169 14.07 -7.36 -15.44
N THR A 170 14.41 -6.28 -14.73
CA THR A 170 14.97 -5.06 -15.35
C THR A 170 16.33 -5.34 -15.98
N HIS A 171 17.21 -6.06 -15.28
CA HIS A 171 18.51 -6.49 -15.83
C HIS A 171 18.35 -7.44 -17.03
N ALA A 172 17.40 -8.38 -16.97
CA ALA A 172 17.14 -9.31 -18.08
C ALA A 172 16.55 -8.62 -19.32
N ALA A 173 15.87 -7.48 -19.16
CA ALA A 173 15.32 -6.70 -20.27
C ALA A 173 16.32 -5.70 -20.86
N PHE A 174 17.11 -4.99 -20.03
CA PHE A 174 17.93 -3.85 -20.44
C PHE A 174 19.45 -4.01 -20.21
N GLY A 175 19.90 -5.11 -19.61
CA GLY A 175 21.30 -5.33 -19.27
C GLY A 175 21.85 -4.25 -18.33
N PHE A 176 23.09 -3.82 -18.60
CA PHE A 176 23.75 -2.71 -17.90
C PHE A 176 24.04 -1.50 -18.81
N ASP A 177 23.93 -1.66 -20.13
CA ASP A 177 24.57 -0.76 -21.11
C ASP A 177 23.94 0.64 -21.16
N ASP A 178 22.60 0.75 -21.03
CA ASP A 178 21.89 2.04 -21.05
C ASP A 178 21.77 2.70 -19.66
N GLY A 179 22.36 2.12 -18.61
CA GLY A 179 22.22 2.61 -17.23
C GLY A 179 20.80 2.57 -16.64
N ILE A 180 19.78 2.12 -17.39
CA ILE A 180 18.35 2.09 -17.00
C ILE A 180 18.14 1.39 -15.65
N LEU A 181 18.80 0.25 -15.43
CA LEU A 181 18.75 -0.49 -14.16
C LEU A 181 19.25 0.36 -12.98
N VAL A 182 20.39 1.02 -13.16
CA VAL A 182 21.02 1.85 -12.13
C VAL A 182 20.17 3.09 -11.84
N ALA A 183 19.66 3.75 -12.88
CA ALA A 183 18.76 4.89 -12.78
C ALA A 183 17.43 4.52 -12.12
N ARG A 184 16.87 3.34 -12.41
CA ARG A 184 15.67 2.80 -11.75
C ARG A 184 15.91 2.62 -10.25
N ILE A 185 16.97 1.91 -9.86
CA ILE A 185 17.28 1.59 -8.46
C ILE A 185 17.65 2.85 -7.67
N LEU A 186 18.67 3.60 -8.11
CA LEU A 186 19.16 4.77 -7.39
C LEU A 186 18.15 5.92 -7.41
N GLY A 187 17.51 6.15 -8.56
CA GLY A 187 16.49 7.18 -8.73
C GLY A 187 15.24 6.90 -7.90
N GLY A 188 14.70 5.68 -7.96
CA GLY A 188 13.55 5.30 -7.13
C GLY A 188 13.86 5.29 -5.63
N LEU A 189 15.07 4.87 -5.22
CA LEU A 189 15.52 4.95 -3.83
C LEU A 189 15.65 6.40 -3.35
N ALA A 190 16.19 7.29 -4.18
CA ALA A 190 16.25 8.72 -3.91
C ALA A 190 14.85 9.33 -3.79
N ILE A 191 13.94 9.03 -4.74
CA ILE A 191 12.54 9.46 -4.72
C ILE A 191 11.85 9.03 -3.43
N ALA A 192 11.97 7.75 -3.05
CA ALA A 192 11.39 7.23 -1.80
C ALA A 192 11.87 8.01 -0.57
N ASN A 193 13.18 8.27 -0.47
CA ASN A 193 13.77 8.97 0.67
C ASN A 193 13.43 10.48 0.67
N ILE A 194 13.37 11.14 -0.49
CA ILE A 194 12.95 12.54 -0.63
C ILE A 194 11.47 12.70 -0.25
N VAL A 195 10.60 11.81 -0.74
CA VAL A 195 9.16 11.80 -0.40
C VAL A 195 8.97 11.53 1.09
N GLY A 196 9.65 10.51 1.63
CA GLY A 196 9.64 10.22 3.07
C GLY A 196 10.12 11.40 3.92
N TRP A 197 11.16 12.11 3.48
CA TRP A 197 11.61 13.32 4.15
C TRP A 197 10.57 14.45 4.08
N LEU A 198 9.99 14.72 2.92
CA LEU A 198 8.98 15.76 2.73
C LEU A 198 7.70 15.49 3.56
N PHE A 199 7.21 14.24 3.59
CA PHE A 199 6.08 13.86 4.45
C PHE A 199 6.44 13.80 5.94
N SER A 200 7.72 13.76 6.32
CA SER A 200 8.12 13.91 7.73
C SER A 200 8.06 15.34 8.26
N LEU A 201 8.03 16.33 7.36
CA LEU A 201 7.85 17.75 7.73
C LEU A 201 6.37 18.08 8.01
N HIS A 202 5.44 17.14 7.78
CA HIS A 202 4.02 17.35 8.04
C HIS A 202 3.75 17.48 9.55
N ARG A 203 3.26 18.65 9.95
CA ARG A 203 3.10 19.04 11.37
C ARG A 203 2.09 18.18 12.16
N LYS A 204 1.27 17.39 11.46
CA LYS A 204 0.30 16.45 12.02
C LYS A 204 0.26 15.14 11.21
N PRO A 205 1.13 14.15 11.50
CA PRO A 205 1.20 12.91 10.72
C PRO A 205 -0.10 12.09 10.71
N HIS A 206 -0.94 12.21 11.74
CA HIS A 206 -2.23 11.50 11.81
C HIS A 206 -3.25 11.97 10.75
N GLU A 207 -3.20 13.25 10.32
CA GLU A 207 -4.09 13.77 9.28
C GLU A 207 -3.77 13.21 7.88
N LEU A 208 -2.63 12.53 7.72
CA LEU A 208 -2.27 11.83 6.48
C LEU A 208 -3.04 10.52 6.28
N LEU A 209 -3.53 9.93 7.38
CA LEU A 209 -4.23 8.64 7.40
C LEU A 209 -5.75 8.82 7.24
N THR A 210 -6.45 7.80 6.74
CA THR A 210 -7.92 7.82 6.79
C THR A 210 -8.40 7.77 8.23
N PRO A 211 -9.51 8.45 8.60
CA PRO A 211 -10.05 8.38 9.97
C PRO A 211 -10.33 6.95 10.45
N ALA A 212 -10.74 6.07 9.54
CA ALA A 212 -11.01 4.66 9.84
C ALA A 212 -9.73 3.87 10.18
N PHE A 213 -8.58 4.24 9.60
CA PHE A 213 -7.27 3.63 9.88
C PHE A 213 -6.53 4.33 11.04
N ALA A 214 -6.71 5.63 11.24
CA ALA A 214 -6.23 6.31 12.46
C ALA A 214 -6.87 5.68 13.72
N ALA A 215 -8.21 5.57 13.73
CA ALA A 215 -8.96 4.86 14.78
C ALA A 215 -8.77 3.33 14.78
N GLN A 216 -7.95 2.75 13.88
CA GLN A 216 -7.45 1.38 13.98
C GLN A 216 -6.18 1.34 14.83
N CYS A 217 -5.26 2.28 14.61
CA CYS A 217 -3.98 2.34 15.29
C CYS A 217 -4.16 2.55 16.80
N GLU A 218 -5.05 3.48 17.18
CA GLU A 218 -5.37 3.79 18.59
C GLU A 218 -5.95 2.60 19.38
N ARG A 219 -6.72 1.72 18.72
CA ARG A 219 -7.29 0.52 19.37
C ARG A 219 -6.34 -0.68 19.42
N GLY A 220 -5.18 -0.61 18.75
CA GLY A 220 -4.23 -1.71 18.66
C GLY A 220 -3.53 -2.06 19.97
N GLU A 221 -3.58 -1.18 20.96
CA GLU A 221 -2.91 -1.34 22.26
C GLU A 221 -3.75 -2.09 23.30
N GLU A 222 -5.09 -2.10 23.18
CA GLU A 222 -5.98 -2.61 24.23
C GLU A 222 -6.40 -4.09 24.08
N GLU A 223 -6.26 -4.72 22.91
CA GLU A 223 -6.76 -6.09 22.68
C GLU A 223 -5.87 -7.19 23.28
N HIS A 224 -6.17 -7.59 24.52
CA HIS A 224 -5.65 -8.81 25.14
C HIS A 224 -6.34 -10.07 24.57
N GLY A 225 -5.72 -10.66 23.54
CA GLY A 225 -6.16 -11.92 22.92
C GLY A 225 -5.01 -12.89 22.66
N THR A 226 -5.33 -14.15 22.32
CA THR A 226 -4.32 -15.11 21.88
C THR A 226 -3.73 -14.68 20.54
N ARG A 227 -2.42 -14.92 20.31
CA ARG A 227 -1.73 -14.53 19.06
C ARG A 227 -2.45 -15.05 17.80
N TRP A 228 -3.03 -16.24 17.88
CA TRP A 228 -3.84 -16.85 16.82
C TRP A 228 -5.18 -16.13 16.59
N GLY A 229 -5.88 -15.74 17.66
CA GLY A 229 -7.10 -14.92 17.56
C GLY A 229 -6.83 -13.57 16.91
N LYS A 230 -5.76 -12.87 17.34
CA LYS A 230 -5.31 -11.61 16.74
C LYS A 230 -4.94 -11.78 15.26
N SER A 231 -4.24 -12.86 14.92
CA SER A 231 -3.85 -13.19 13.54
C SER A 231 -5.06 -13.36 12.61
N ILE A 232 -6.11 -14.06 13.08
CA ILE A 232 -7.34 -14.27 12.30
C ILE A 232 -8.13 -12.97 12.14
N ASP A 233 -8.22 -12.12 13.18
CA ASP A 233 -8.93 -10.83 13.04
C ASP A 233 -8.24 -9.93 12.00
N ILE A 234 -6.92 -9.76 12.10
CA ILE A 234 -6.12 -9.00 11.14
C ILE A 234 -6.31 -9.56 9.73
N PHE A 235 -6.22 -10.88 9.54
CA PHE A 235 -6.41 -11.51 8.23
C PHE A 235 -7.77 -11.17 7.61
N VAL A 236 -8.86 -11.41 8.35
CA VAL A 236 -10.21 -11.17 7.84
C VAL A 236 -10.44 -9.67 7.62
N ARG A 237 -9.91 -8.81 8.49
CA ARG A 237 -10.02 -7.36 8.38
C ARG A 237 -9.31 -6.83 7.13
N GLU A 238 -8.02 -7.09 7.00
CA GLU A 238 -7.21 -6.60 5.88
C GLU A 238 -7.74 -7.13 4.55
N THR A 239 -8.09 -8.42 4.47
CA THR A 239 -8.74 -9.02 3.29
C THR A 239 -10.03 -8.29 2.94
N SER A 240 -10.90 -8.04 3.93
CA SER A 240 -12.21 -7.37 3.70
C SER A 240 -12.11 -5.91 3.26
N VAL A 241 -10.98 -5.25 3.49
CA VAL A 241 -10.75 -3.84 3.12
C VAL A 241 -9.98 -3.73 1.80
N ILE A 242 -8.96 -4.56 1.60
CA ILE A 242 -8.06 -4.48 0.45
C ILE A 242 -8.65 -5.18 -0.78
N MET A 243 -9.30 -6.33 -0.62
CA MET A 243 -9.84 -7.06 -1.79
C MET A 243 -10.86 -6.24 -2.58
N PRO A 244 -11.88 -5.57 -1.98
CA PRO A 244 -12.79 -4.73 -2.76
C PRO A 244 -12.08 -3.59 -3.50
N ALA A 245 -11.07 -2.98 -2.88
CA ALA A 245 -10.26 -1.93 -3.51
C ALA A 245 -9.44 -2.46 -4.71
N LEU A 246 -8.86 -3.67 -4.58
CA LEU A 246 -8.16 -4.36 -5.67
C LEU A 246 -9.11 -4.66 -6.85
N PHE A 247 -10.29 -5.25 -6.59
CA PHE A 247 -11.26 -5.58 -7.63
C PHE A 247 -11.78 -4.33 -8.35
N ILE A 248 -12.08 -3.24 -7.62
CA ILE A 248 -12.48 -1.96 -8.22
C ILE A 248 -11.33 -1.36 -9.03
N GLY A 249 -10.11 -1.36 -8.49
CA GLY A 249 -8.92 -0.86 -9.17
C GLY A 249 -8.62 -1.62 -10.48
N ALA A 250 -8.72 -2.94 -10.47
CA ALA A 250 -8.54 -3.79 -11.65
C ALA A 250 -9.63 -3.60 -12.71
N LEU A 251 -10.90 -3.42 -12.29
CA LEU A 251 -12.00 -3.11 -13.21
C LEU A 251 -11.79 -1.75 -13.90
N VAL A 252 -11.41 -0.72 -13.13
CA VAL A 252 -11.12 0.62 -13.68
C VAL A 252 -9.89 0.58 -14.58
N ALA A 253 -8.82 -0.12 -14.19
CA ALA A 253 -7.63 -0.30 -15.03
C ALA A 253 -7.99 -0.95 -16.37
N GLY A 254 -8.71 -2.07 -16.37
CA GLY A 254 -9.19 -2.72 -17.59
C GLY A 254 -10.06 -1.80 -18.46
N ALA A 255 -10.93 -1.00 -17.85
CA ALA A 255 -11.79 -0.06 -18.58
C ALA A 255 -10.99 1.05 -19.27
N VAL A 256 -10.00 1.61 -18.59
CA VAL A 256 -9.12 2.64 -19.17
C VAL A 256 -8.20 2.04 -20.24
N GLN A 257 -7.73 0.80 -20.07
CA GLN A 257 -6.90 0.09 -21.06
C GLN A 257 -7.64 -0.22 -22.36
N VAL A 258 -8.95 -0.51 -22.32
CA VAL A 258 -9.78 -0.65 -23.52
C VAL A 258 -10.12 0.71 -24.15
N ALA A 259 -10.23 1.77 -23.33
CA ALA A 259 -10.62 3.10 -23.79
C ALA A 259 -9.46 3.95 -24.37
N VAL A 260 -8.21 3.66 -24.03
CA VAL A 260 -7.02 4.44 -24.46
C VAL A 260 -6.27 3.71 -25.59
N PRO A 261 -6.33 4.21 -26.85
CA PRO A 261 -5.57 3.62 -27.94
C PRO A 261 -4.07 3.87 -27.73
N ARG A 262 -3.26 2.82 -27.83
CA ARG A 262 -1.80 2.92 -27.61
C ARG A 262 -1.11 3.81 -28.65
N ASP A 263 -1.69 3.93 -29.84
CA ASP A 263 -1.21 4.74 -30.96
C ASP A 263 -1.16 6.24 -30.65
N VAL A 264 -2.04 6.72 -29.75
CA VAL A 264 -2.09 8.13 -29.31
C VAL A 264 -0.84 8.51 -28.50
N LEU A 265 -0.15 7.54 -27.90
CA LEU A 265 1.05 7.76 -27.10
C LEU A 265 2.34 7.73 -27.94
N VAL A 266 2.32 7.09 -29.11
CA VAL A 266 3.50 6.95 -29.99
C VAL A 266 3.81 8.25 -30.74
N SER A 267 2.80 9.04 -31.09
CA SER A 267 2.98 10.34 -31.78
C SER A 267 3.69 11.41 -30.95
N LEU A 268 3.84 11.20 -29.63
CA LEU A 268 4.52 12.11 -28.69
C LEU A 268 6.01 11.79 -28.49
N GLY A 269 6.53 10.70 -29.06
CA GLY A 269 7.88 10.19 -28.76
C GLY A 269 9.06 11.07 -29.21
N SER A 270 8.84 12.02 -30.13
CA SER A 270 9.91 12.80 -30.77
C SER A 270 10.51 13.93 -29.92
N ASN A 271 9.89 14.30 -28.79
CA ASN A 271 10.36 15.40 -27.94
C ASN A 271 10.66 14.89 -26.52
N PRO A 272 11.85 15.20 -25.93
CA PRO A 272 12.27 14.69 -24.62
C PRO A 272 11.33 15.00 -23.44
N LEU A 273 10.49 16.04 -23.52
CA LEU A 273 9.49 16.36 -22.48
C LEU A 273 8.19 15.57 -22.69
N TRP A 274 7.73 15.49 -23.94
CA TRP A 274 6.48 14.80 -24.27
C TRP A 274 6.62 13.28 -24.17
N SER A 275 7.80 12.72 -24.44
CA SER A 275 8.09 11.29 -24.25
C SER A 275 8.00 10.88 -22.77
N VAL A 276 8.58 11.66 -21.85
CA VAL A 276 8.48 11.46 -20.40
C VAL A 276 7.03 11.53 -19.93
N LEU A 277 6.27 12.55 -20.36
CA LEU A 277 4.87 12.70 -19.97
C LEU A 277 3.98 11.58 -20.54
N ALA A 278 4.18 11.19 -21.79
CA ALA A 278 3.47 10.06 -22.41
C ALA A 278 3.74 8.75 -21.66
N MET A 279 4.99 8.53 -21.24
CA MET A 279 5.37 7.35 -20.46
C MET A 279 4.79 7.34 -19.04
N MET A 280 4.64 8.51 -18.38
CA MET A 280 3.91 8.60 -17.11
C MET A 280 2.43 8.26 -17.27
N VAL A 281 1.78 8.75 -18.34
CA VAL A 281 0.38 8.44 -18.62
C VAL A 281 0.21 6.95 -18.96
N LEU A 282 1.11 6.38 -19.77
CA LEU A 282 1.12 4.95 -20.07
C LEU A 282 1.25 4.12 -18.79
N ALA A 283 2.21 4.44 -17.92
CA ALA A 283 2.42 3.76 -16.64
C ALA A 283 1.16 3.78 -15.76
N PHE A 284 0.54 4.95 -15.61
CA PHE A 284 -0.67 5.15 -14.80
C PHE A 284 -1.87 4.31 -15.30
N VAL A 285 -2.05 4.25 -16.62
CA VAL A 285 -3.16 3.54 -17.28
C VAL A 285 -2.95 2.03 -17.31
N ILE A 286 -1.74 1.61 -17.65
CA ILE A 286 -1.41 0.19 -17.85
C ILE A 286 -1.34 -0.56 -16.51
N ALA A 287 -0.94 0.09 -15.41
CA ALA A 287 -1.00 -0.47 -14.04
C ALA A 287 -0.39 -1.88 -13.87
N VAL A 288 0.57 -2.22 -14.73
CA VAL A 288 1.29 -3.49 -14.76
C VAL A 288 2.24 -3.58 -13.57
N CYS A 289 2.38 -4.78 -13.01
CA CYS A 289 3.15 -5.01 -11.80
C CYS A 289 4.66 -4.86 -12.02
N SER A 290 5.38 -4.49 -10.96
CA SER A 290 6.83 -4.20 -11.00
C SER A 290 7.72 -5.39 -11.38
N SER A 291 7.16 -6.60 -11.49
CA SER A 291 7.85 -7.82 -11.91
C SER A 291 7.96 -7.94 -13.43
N VAL A 292 6.96 -7.47 -14.19
CA VAL A 292 6.88 -7.68 -15.65
C VAL A 292 6.87 -6.37 -16.46
N ASP A 293 6.86 -5.22 -15.79
CA ASP A 293 6.88 -3.89 -16.42
C ASP A 293 8.10 -3.65 -17.34
N ALA A 294 9.27 -4.18 -16.99
CA ALA A 294 10.49 -4.10 -17.80
C ALA A 294 10.33 -4.79 -19.17
N PHE A 295 9.75 -6.00 -19.19
CA PHE A 295 9.47 -6.70 -20.45
C PHE A 295 8.32 -6.07 -21.24
N PHE A 296 7.34 -5.46 -20.57
CA PHE A 296 6.28 -4.72 -21.22
C PHE A 296 6.80 -3.49 -21.98
N ILE A 297 7.76 -2.76 -21.39
CA ILE A 297 8.26 -1.50 -21.96
C ILE A 297 9.47 -1.69 -22.91
N LEU A 298 10.15 -2.84 -22.86
CA LEU A 298 11.28 -3.17 -23.75
C LEU A 298 11.02 -2.92 -25.26
N PRO A 299 9.85 -3.25 -25.85
CA PRO A 299 9.58 -2.96 -27.27
C PRO A 299 9.58 -1.46 -27.63
N PHE A 300 9.40 -0.58 -26.64
CA PHE A 300 9.40 0.87 -26.82
C PHE A 300 10.81 1.48 -26.75
N ALA A 301 11.82 0.71 -26.34
CA ALA A 301 13.20 1.20 -26.16
C ALA A 301 13.87 1.65 -27.46
N SER A 302 13.42 1.15 -28.61
CA SER A 302 13.87 1.60 -29.93
C SER A 302 13.24 2.92 -30.39
N THR A 303 12.17 3.38 -29.70
CA THR A 303 11.34 4.53 -30.11
C THR A 303 11.40 5.68 -29.11
N PHE A 304 11.67 5.38 -27.83
CA PHE A 304 11.63 6.32 -26.71
C PHE A 304 12.99 6.45 -26.03
N LEU A 305 13.32 7.65 -25.54
CA LEU A 305 14.60 7.90 -24.87
C LEU A 305 14.71 7.13 -23.53
N PRO A 306 15.91 6.65 -23.13
CA PRO A 306 16.12 5.85 -21.92
C PRO A 306 15.52 6.44 -20.64
N GLY A 307 15.58 7.77 -20.47
CA GLY A 307 15.02 8.44 -19.29
C GLY A 307 13.49 8.39 -19.22
N SER A 308 12.79 8.39 -20.37
CA SER A 308 11.33 8.18 -20.39
C SER A 308 10.94 6.74 -20.00
N ILE A 309 11.80 5.76 -20.33
CA ILE A 309 11.65 4.36 -19.89
C ILE A 309 11.89 4.26 -18.37
N VAL A 310 12.94 4.90 -17.86
CA VAL A 310 13.19 5.00 -16.40
C VAL A 310 12.01 5.64 -15.69
N THR A 311 11.43 6.72 -16.23
CA THR A 311 10.22 7.33 -15.66
C THR A 311 9.06 6.33 -15.61
N PHE A 312 8.79 5.56 -16.67
CA PHE A 312 7.76 4.51 -16.65
C PHE A 312 8.02 3.49 -15.52
N LEU A 313 9.23 2.93 -15.47
CA LEU A 313 9.64 1.86 -14.55
C LEU A 313 9.74 2.29 -13.07
N VAL A 314 9.90 3.60 -12.81
CA VAL A 314 9.90 4.15 -11.45
C VAL A 314 8.51 4.65 -11.06
N PHE A 315 7.82 5.40 -11.93
CA PHE A 315 6.51 5.99 -11.60
C PHE A 315 5.40 4.94 -11.48
N GLY A 316 5.32 3.98 -12.41
CA GLY A 316 4.23 2.99 -12.50
C GLY A 316 4.00 2.21 -11.21
N PRO A 317 5.01 1.48 -10.67
CA PRO A 317 4.87 0.71 -9.43
C PRO A 317 4.50 1.51 -8.17
N ILE A 318 4.63 2.85 -8.21
CA ILE A 318 4.29 3.73 -7.10
C ILE A 318 2.89 4.34 -7.31
N ILE A 319 2.60 4.81 -8.54
CA ILE A 319 1.42 5.61 -8.88
C ILE A 319 0.73 5.04 -10.13
N ASP A 320 -0.20 4.12 -9.88
CA ASP A 320 -1.16 3.63 -10.86
C ASP A 320 -2.59 3.61 -10.28
N ILE A 321 -3.61 3.36 -11.12
CA ILE A 321 -5.03 3.32 -10.73
C ILE A 321 -5.31 2.30 -9.61
N LYS A 322 -4.77 1.08 -9.74
CA LYS A 322 -4.89 -0.04 -8.78
C LYS A 322 -4.20 0.30 -7.47
N MET A 323 -2.96 0.79 -7.53
CA MET A 323 -2.14 1.12 -6.37
C MET A 323 -2.73 2.32 -5.59
N LEU A 324 -3.22 3.36 -6.28
CA LEU A 324 -3.96 4.45 -5.62
C LEU A 324 -5.26 3.96 -4.97
N ALA A 325 -6.02 3.06 -5.61
CA ALA A 325 -7.25 2.51 -5.02
C ALA A 325 -6.95 1.73 -3.73
N ILE A 326 -5.91 0.90 -3.72
CA ILE A 326 -5.49 0.14 -2.54
C ILE A 326 -4.94 1.10 -1.46
N MET A 327 -4.04 2.03 -1.81
CA MET A 327 -3.51 3.02 -0.87
C MET A 327 -4.60 3.91 -0.25
N ARG A 328 -5.71 4.15 -0.94
CA ARG A 328 -6.85 4.96 -0.45
C ARG A 328 -7.56 4.36 0.77
N THR A 329 -7.34 3.08 1.05
CA THR A 329 -7.75 2.44 2.32
C THR A 329 -6.99 3.00 3.52
N THR A 330 -5.74 3.43 3.32
CA THR A 330 -4.79 3.81 4.36
C THR A 330 -4.62 5.32 4.48
N PHE A 331 -4.45 6.00 3.34
CA PHE A 331 -4.17 7.44 3.26
C PHE A 331 -5.37 8.25 2.78
N THR A 332 -5.43 9.54 3.14
CA THR A 332 -6.50 10.44 2.65
C THR A 332 -6.35 10.75 1.16
N THR A 333 -7.45 11.16 0.49
CA THR A 333 -7.39 11.63 -0.91
C THR A 333 -6.40 12.79 -1.08
N LYS A 334 -6.28 13.69 -0.08
CA LYS A 334 -5.34 14.82 -0.11
C LYS A 334 -3.89 14.33 -0.10
N THR A 335 -3.58 13.39 0.78
CA THR A 335 -2.26 12.75 0.89
C THR A 335 -1.88 12.04 -0.41
N LEU A 336 -2.82 11.30 -1.02
CA LEU A 336 -2.57 10.62 -2.30
C LEU A 336 -2.35 11.60 -3.44
N LEU A 337 -3.13 12.68 -3.54
CA LEU A 337 -2.94 13.69 -4.58
C LEU A 337 -1.58 14.40 -4.42
N GLN A 338 -1.18 14.73 -3.20
CA GLN A 338 0.16 15.26 -2.91
C GLN A 338 1.24 14.24 -3.31
N LEU A 339 1.09 12.98 -2.93
CA LEU A 339 2.03 11.90 -3.27
C LEU A 339 2.17 11.72 -4.78
N THR A 340 1.06 11.64 -5.53
CA THR A 340 1.03 11.57 -7.00
C THR A 340 1.76 12.75 -7.64
N VAL A 341 1.52 13.97 -7.19
CA VAL A 341 2.18 15.16 -7.75
C VAL A 341 3.68 15.17 -7.43
N ILE A 342 4.07 14.88 -6.19
CA ILE A 342 5.49 14.89 -5.78
C ILE A 342 6.26 13.77 -6.50
N VAL A 343 5.76 12.53 -6.47
CA VAL A 343 6.38 11.39 -7.16
C VAL A 343 6.41 11.64 -8.67
N GLY A 344 5.33 12.18 -9.25
CA GLY A 344 5.30 12.52 -10.67
C GLY A 344 6.35 13.55 -11.08
N LEU A 345 6.48 14.64 -10.32
CA LEU A 345 7.50 15.67 -10.58
C LEU A 345 8.93 15.13 -10.41
N LEU A 346 9.18 14.31 -9.39
CA LEU A 346 10.51 13.73 -9.18
C LEU A 346 10.86 12.65 -10.22
N SER A 347 9.91 11.81 -10.62
CA SER A 347 10.10 10.81 -11.68
C SER A 347 10.25 11.45 -13.07
N ALA A 348 9.58 12.58 -13.32
CA ALA A 348 9.78 13.38 -14.53
C ALA A 348 11.16 14.04 -14.53
N LEU A 349 11.58 14.64 -13.40
CA LEU A 349 12.93 15.20 -13.24
C LEU A 349 14.01 14.13 -13.45
N LEU A 350 13.84 12.95 -12.86
CA LEU A 350 14.75 11.81 -13.04
C LEU A 350 14.85 11.43 -14.53
N GLY A 351 13.73 11.28 -15.23
CA GLY A 351 13.72 10.95 -16.65
C GLY A 351 14.37 12.03 -17.53
N LEU A 352 14.14 13.30 -17.22
CA LEU A 352 14.78 14.41 -17.95
C LEU A 352 16.29 14.48 -17.69
N VAL A 353 16.75 14.21 -16.47
CA VAL A 353 18.18 14.10 -16.16
C VAL A 353 18.81 12.95 -16.92
N VAL A 354 18.18 11.76 -16.95
CA VAL A 354 18.69 10.61 -17.72
C VAL A 354 18.68 10.91 -19.23
N ASN A 355 17.64 11.55 -19.77
CA ASN A 355 17.56 11.98 -21.18
C ASN A 355 18.62 13.03 -21.59
N VAL A 356 19.28 13.68 -20.63
CA VAL A 356 20.37 14.65 -20.88
C VAL A 356 21.76 14.03 -20.68
N LEU A 357 21.83 12.88 -20.00
CA LEU A 357 23.07 12.14 -19.73
C LEU A 357 23.31 10.96 -20.71
N ALA A 358 22.26 10.53 -21.42
CA ALA A 358 22.30 9.56 -22.51
C ALA A 358 22.38 10.27 -23.88
#